data_AF-A0A396IZ34-F1
#
_entry.id   AF-A0A396IZ34-F1
#
_cell.length_a   1.000
_cell.length_b   1.000
_cell.length_c   1.000
_cell.angle_alpha   90.00
_cell.angle_beta   90.00
_cell.angle_gamma   90.00
#
_symmetry.space_group_name_H-M   'P 1'
#
loop_
_entity.id
_entity.type
_entity.pdbx_description
1 polymer ?
#
loop_
_entity_poly.entity_id
_entity_poly.type
_entity_poly.pdbx_seq_one_letter_code
_entity_poly.pdbx_strand_id
1 'polypeptide(L)'
;MSYPPSGPTYLSKDQFLRYIDKYVEHFNIKSHYCRTVEYAKYGEVRDKWRIETKNTKEGILEFYEAKFLVIATGKKSEGYIPNVPGMDDFEGEVVHSKYYKSGSKYESKEVLVVGCGNS
;
A
#
# COMPACT_ATOMS: atom_id res chain seq x y z
N MET A 1 16.97 -13.94 4.45
CA MET A 1 16.62 -14.71 5.66
C MET A 1 15.37 -15.53 5.34
N SER A 2 15.39 -16.85 5.52
CA SER A 2 14.19 -17.66 5.33
C SER A 2 13.24 -17.50 6.52
N TYR A 3 11.93 -17.63 6.29
CA TYR A 3 10.98 -17.72 7.40
C TYR A 3 11.19 -19.03 8.18
N PRO A 4 11.05 -19.05 9.52
CA PRO A 4 11.29 -20.25 10.31
C PRO A 4 10.41 -21.44 9.87
N PRO A 5 10.97 -22.64 9.67
CA PRO A 5 10.20 -23.83 9.28
C PRO A 5 9.13 -24.24 10.30
N SER A 6 9.29 -23.85 11.57
CA SER A 6 8.35 -24.13 12.66
C SER A 6 7.15 -23.18 12.70
N GLY A 7 7.13 -22.13 11.86
CA GLY A 7 6.02 -21.20 11.81
C GLY A 7 4.84 -21.72 10.98
N PRO A 8 3.65 -21.10 11.10
CA PRO A 8 2.46 -21.56 10.40
C PRO A 8 2.58 -21.33 8.89
N THR A 9 1.94 -22.18 8.10
CA THR A 9 1.89 -22.05 6.63
C THR A 9 1.23 -20.73 6.19
N TYR A 10 0.18 -20.30 6.89
CA TYR A 10 -0.51 -19.04 6.65
C TYR A 10 -0.24 -18.07 7.79
N LEU A 11 0.42 -16.96 7.47
CA LEU A 11 0.76 -15.93 8.45
C LEU A 11 -0.41 -14.99 8.64
N SER A 12 -0.66 -14.62 9.91
CA SER A 12 -1.45 -13.42 10.18
C SER A 12 -0.70 -12.18 9.68
N LYS A 13 -1.44 -11.09 9.46
CA LYS A 13 -0.87 -9.78 9.11
C LYS A 13 0.27 -9.40 10.05
N ASP A 14 0.09 -9.54 11.35
CA ASP A 14 1.08 -9.12 12.34
C ASP A 14 2.33 -10.01 12.33
N GLN A 15 2.17 -11.32 12.07
CA GLN A 15 3.31 -12.22 11.90
C GLN A 15 4.15 -11.83 10.68
N PHE A 16 3.49 -11.48 9.58
CA PHE A 16 4.16 -11.04 8.37
C PHE A 16 4.89 -9.70 8.58
N LEU A 17 4.25 -8.71 9.22
CA LEU A 17 4.88 -7.43 9.52
C LEU A 17 6.13 -7.60 10.39
N ARG A 18 6.04 -8.41 11.47
CA ARG A 18 7.21 -8.72 12.31
C ARG A 18 8.35 -9.37 11.54
N TYR A 19 8.04 -10.20 10.53
CA TYR A 19 9.07 -10.78 9.67
C TYR A 19 9.76 -9.71 8.81
N ILE A 20 9.00 -8.77 8.24
CA ILE A 20 9.56 -7.65 7.46
C ILE A 20 10.44 -6.75 8.34
N ASP A 21 10.02 -6.45 9.58
CA ASP A 21 10.83 -5.66 10.51
C ASP A 21 12.18 -6.35 10.80
N LYS A 22 12.15 -7.66 11.09
CA LYS A 22 13.37 -8.47 11.28
C LYS A 22 14.25 -8.52 10.03
N TYR A 23 13.65 -8.52 8.84
CA TYR A 23 14.38 -8.50 7.59
C TYR A 23 15.14 -7.18 7.42
N VAL A 24 14.49 -6.05 7.70
CA VAL A 24 15.10 -4.72 7.67
C VAL A 24 16.27 -4.63 8.65
N GLU A 25 16.09 -5.14 9.87
CA GLU A 25 17.14 -5.21 10.90
C GLU A 25 18.32 -6.09 10.47
N HIS A 26 18.05 -7.33 10.03
CA HIS A 26 19.08 -8.30 9.65
C HIS A 26 20.00 -7.80 8.53
N PHE A 27 19.43 -7.09 7.55
CA PHE A 27 20.19 -6.53 6.43
C PHE A 27 20.62 -5.07 6.64
N ASN A 28 20.38 -4.50 7.81
CA ASN A 28 20.69 -3.11 8.16
C ASN A 28 20.18 -2.11 7.10
N ILE A 29 18.94 -2.31 6.65
CA ILE A 29 18.33 -1.47 5.60
C ILE A 29 17.92 -0.13 6.22
N LYS A 30 18.58 0.94 5.79
CA LYS A 30 18.32 2.30 6.26
C LYS A 30 17.27 2.98 5.38
N SER A 31 16.00 2.82 5.75
CA SER A 31 14.87 3.44 5.05
C SER A 31 14.53 4.81 5.62
N HIS A 32 14.27 5.78 4.74
CA HIS A 32 13.71 7.07 5.11
C HIS A 32 12.18 6.97 5.12
N TYR A 33 11.58 6.74 6.29
CA TYR A 33 10.13 6.72 6.47
C TYR A 33 9.51 8.13 6.40
N CYS A 34 8.20 8.21 6.19
CA CYS A 34 7.46 9.48 6.06
C CYS A 34 7.93 10.35 4.89
N ARG A 35 8.45 9.72 3.83
CA ARG A 35 8.86 10.38 2.58
C ARG A 35 7.89 9.96 1.48
N THR A 36 7.15 10.91 0.95
CA THR A 36 6.27 10.70 -0.21
C THR A 36 6.94 11.30 -1.43
N VAL A 37 7.29 10.47 -2.42
CA VAL A 37 7.77 10.98 -3.71
C VAL A 37 6.59 11.58 -4.45
N GLU A 38 6.64 12.89 -4.73
CA GLU A 38 5.58 13.61 -5.45
C GLU A 38 5.91 13.74 -6.94
N TYR A 39 7.20 13.81 -7.27
CA TYR A 39 7.68 13.95 -8.64
C TYR A 39 9.01 13.25 -8.87
N ALA A 40 9.19 12.67 -10.06
CA ALA A 40 10.48 12.14 -10.50
C ALA A 40 10.64 12.33 -12.02
N LYS A 41 11.79 12.89 -12.44
CA LYS A 41 12.12 13.10 -13.85
C LYS A 41 13.56 12.74 -14.14
N TYR A 42 13.78 12.02 -15.23
CA TYR A 42 15.12 11.77 -15.75
C TYR A 42 15.63 13.00 -16.52
N GLY A 43 16.82 13.48 -16.15
CA GLY A 43 17.49 14.58 -16.83
C GLY A 43 18.60 14.06 -17.72
N GLU A 44 18.38 14.07 -19.03
CA GLU A 44 19.32 13.57 -20.04
C GLU A 44 20.67 14.30 -20.03
N VAL A 45 20.69 15.60 -19.70
CA VAL A 45 21.95 16.38 -19.62
C VAL A 45 22.85 15.93 -18.45
N ARG A 46 22.26 15.37 -17.39
CA ARG A 46 22.98 14.98 -16.16
C ARG A 46 23.07 13.46 -15.98
N ASP A 47 22.46 12.68 -16.86
CA ASP A 47 22.29 11.23 -16.76
C ASP A 47 21.78 10.76 -15.39
N LYS A 48 20.87 11.52 -14.79
CA LYS A 48 20.33 11.26 -13.44
C LYS A 48 18.85 11.56 -13.33
N TRP A 49 18.19 10.81 -12.46
CA TRP A 49 16.88 11.13 -11.93
C TRP A 49 16.97 12.29 -10.95
N ARG A 50 16.06 13.25 -11.08
CA ARG A 50 15.73 14.24 -10.06
C ARG A 50 14.40 13.87 -9.43
N ILE A 51 14.37 13.80 -8.11
CA ILE A 51 13.24 13.29 -7.34
C ILE A 51 12.86 14.35 -6.30
N GLU A 52 11.60 14.74 -6.31
CA GLU A 52 11.01 15.66 -5.34
C GLU A 52 10.20 14.85 -4.34
N THR A 53 10.53 15.01 -3.07
CA THR A 53 9.98 14.20 -1.99
C THR A 53 9.46 15.11 -0.88
N LYS A 54 8.24 14.86 -0.44
CA LYS A 54 7.65 15.52 0.73
C LYS A 54 7.93 14.70 1.98
N ASN A 55 8.62 15.30 2.94
CA ASN A 55 8.75 14.77 4.29
C ASN A 55 7.46 15.10 5.05
N THR A 56 6.58 14.11 5.20
CA THR A 56 5.25 14.31 5.79
C THR A 56 5.27 14.47 7.30
N LYS A 57 6.41 14.17 7.96
CA LYS A 57 6.59 14.38 9.39
C LYS A 57 6.95 15.84 9.71
N GLU A 58 7.82 16.43 8.90
CA GLU A 58 8.35 17.80 9.11
C GLU A 58 7.67 18.84 8.22
N GLY A 59 6.91 18.42 7.21
CA GLY A 59 6.21 19.31 6.28
C GLY A 59 7.12 19.98 5.24
N ILE A 60 8.35 19.50 5.09
CA ILE A 60 9.37 20.08 4.20
C ILE A 60 9.52 19.31 2.89
N LEU A 61 10.02 19.98 1.86
CA LEU A 61 10.43 19.37 0.60
C LEU A 61 11.92 19.00 0.64
N GLU A 62 12.21 17.77 0.21
CA GLU A 62 13.54 17.19 0.06
C GLU A 62 13.77 16.88 -1.43
N PHE A 63 14.98 17.16 -1.93
CA PHE A 63 15.36 16.89 -3.32
C PHE A 63 16.49 15.87 -3.38
N TYR A 64 16.32 14.84 -4.20
CA TYR A 64 17.30 13.78 -4.38
C TYR A 64 17.74 13.69 -5.85
N GLU A 65 19.01 13.33 -6.07
CA GLU A 65 19.52 12.92 -7.37
C GLU A 65 20.06 11.48 -7.31
N ALA A 66 19.69 10.65 -8.29
CA ALA A 66 20.12 9.26 -8.36
C ALA A 66 20.36 8.81 -9.80
N LYS A 67 21.29 7.87 -10.01
CA LYS A 67 21.52 7.27 -11.33
C LYS A 67 20.38 6.33 -11.74
N PHE A 68 19.83 5.61 -10.77
CA PHE A 68 18.78 4.61 -10.98
C PHE A 68 17.57 4.93 -10.11
N LEU A 69 16.38 4.63 -10.65
CA LEU A 69 15.11 4.72 -9.94
C LEU A 69 14.41 3.37 -10.05
N VAL A 70 14.06 2.78 -8.90
CA VAL A 70 13.29 1.54 -8.83
C VAL A 70 11.89 1.89 -8.35
N ILE A 71 10.88 1.61 -9.17
CA ILE A 71 9.48 1.87 -8.82
C ILE A 71 8.91 0.64 -8.10
N ALA A 72 8.65 0.78 -6.81
CA ALA A 72 8.10 -0.27 -5.94
C ALA A 72 6.87 0.23 -5.13
N THR A 73 6.05 1.09 -5.73
CA THR A 73 4.93 1.80 -5.07
C THR A 73 3.66 0.96 -4.89
N GLY A 74 3.63 -0.26 -5.42
CA GLY A 74 2.45 -1.13 -5.41
C GLY A 74 1.38 -0.73 -6.45
N LYS A 75 0.45 -1.64 -6.74
CA LYS A 75 -0.56 -1.47 -7.81
C LYS A 75 -2.02 -1.38 -7.32
N LYS A 76 -2.28 -1.59 -6.02
CA LYS A 76 -3.63 -1.84 -5.48
C LYS A 76 -4.18 -0.73 -4.58
N SER A 77 -3.70 0.50 -4.70
CA SER A 77 -4.11 1.58 -3.81
C SER A 77 -5.44 2.22 -4.18
N GLU A 78 -5.93 2.09 -5.41
CA GLU A 78 -7.18 2.73 -5.85
C GLU A 78 -8.29 1.70 -5.98
N GLY A 79 -9.40 1.96 -5.26
CA GLY A 79 -10.60 1.14 -5.40
C GLY A 79 -11.41 1.63 -6.59
N TYR A 80 -12.04 0.71 -7.30
CA TYR A 80 -12.91 1.02 -8.41
C TYR A 80 -14.31 0.50 -8.11
N ILE A 81 -15.26 1.41 -7.95
CA ILE A 81 -16.68 1.09 -7.85
C ILE A 81 -17.28 1.37 -9.24
N PRO A 82 -17.69 0.33 -10.00
CA PRO A 82 -18.32 0.54 -11.30
C PRO A 82 -19.66 1.24 -11.12
N ASN A 83 -20.09 1.99 -12.14
CA ASN A 83 -21.46 2.47 -12.17
C ASN A 83 -22.40 1.29 -12.45
N VAL A 84 -23.34 1.04 -11.55
CA VAL A 84 -24.32 -0.04 -11.64
C VAL A 84 -25.73 0.59 -11.70
N PRO A 85 -26.58 0.23 -12.67
CA PRO A 85 -27.94 0.75 -12.74
C PRO A 85 -28.72 0.53 -11.44
N GLY A 86 -29.34 1.59 -10.92
CA GLY A 86 -30.09 1.57 -9.66
C GLY A 86 -29.23 1.64 -8.39
N MET A 87 -27.91 1.78 -8.50
CA MET A 87 -27.03 1.89 -7.33
C MET A 87 -27.25 3.19 -6.54
N ASP A 88 -27.60 4.29 -7.23
CA ASP A 88 -27.86 5.58 -6.58
C ASP A 88 -29.18 5.58 -5.77
N ASP A 89 -30.11 4.68 -6.10
CA ASP A 89 -31.38 4.49 -5.39
C ASP A 89 -31.25 3.50 -4.22
N PHE A 90 -30.10 2.84 -4.07
CA PHE A 90 -29.87 1.88 -2.99
C PHE A 90 -29.64 2.60 -1.66
N GLU A 91 -30.58 2.46 -0.73
CA GLU A 91 -30.53 3.11 0.59
C GLU A 91 -29.49 2.48 1.54
N GLY A 92 -28.91 1.33 1.17
CA GLY A 92 -27.91 0.64 1.97
C GLY A 92 -26.48 1.17 1.77
N GLU A 93 -25.55 0.67 2.58
CA GLU A 93 -24.14 1.03 2.46
C GLU A 93 -23.49 0.33 1.26
N VAL A 94 -22.86 1.12 0.38
CA VAL A 94 -21.98 0.63 -0.69
C VAL A 94 -20.53 0.91 -0.30
N VAL A 95 -19.72 -0.15 -0.23
CA VAL A 95 -18.32 -0.06 0.21
C VAL A 95 -17.40 -0.89 -0.69
N HIS A 96 -16.32 -0.29 -1.18
CA HIS A 96 -15.27 -1.03 -1.88
C HIS A 96 -14.38 -1.79 -0.89
N SER A 97 -13.86 -2.97 -1.25
CA SER A 97 -13.05 -3.83 -0.36
C SER A 97 -11.86 -3.12 0.30
N LYS A 98 -11.24 -2.15 -0.39
CA LYS A 98 -10.21 -1.23 0.15
C LYS A 98 -10.59 -0.59 1.49
N TYR A 99 -11.87 -0.29 1.71
CA TYR A 99 -12.37 0.36 2.92
C TYR A 99 -12.92 -0.63 3.96
N TYR A 100 -13.09 -1.91 3.61
CA TYR A 100 -13.46 -2.96 4.55
C TYR A 100 -12.36 -3.16 5.62
N LYS A 101 -12.77 -3.36 6.88
CA LYS A 101 -11.85 -3.52 8.02
C LYS A 101 -12.14 -4.79 8.82
N SER A 102 -13.40 -5.07 9.10
CA SER A 102 -13.86 -6.24 9.84
C SER A 102 -15.32 -6.54 9.53
N GLY A 103 -15.71 -7.80 9.75
CA GLY A 103 -17.09 -8.25 9.58
C GLY A 103 -18.04 -7.76 10.68
N SER A 104 -17.50 -7.31 11.82
CA SER A 104 -18.29 -6.88 12.99
C SER A 104 -19.30 -5.78 12.69
N LYS A 105 -19.01 -4.87 11.76
CA LYS A 105 -19.95 -3.80 11.35
C LYS A 105 -21.20 -4.33 10.62
N TYR A 106 -21.12 -5.54 10.08
CA TYR A 106 -22.14 -6.17 9.26
C TYR A 106 -22.80 -7.37 9.97
N GLU A 107 -22.55 -7.53 11.27
CA GLU A 107 -23.22 -8.55 12.06
C GLU A 107 -24.74 -8.35 12.00
N SER A 108 -25.47 -9.45 11.79
CA SER A 108 -26.93 -9.46 11.61
C SER A 108 -27.46 -8.63 10.44
N LYS A 109 -26.63 -8.28 9.45
CA LYS A 109 -27.05 -7.62 8.21
C LYS A 109 -27.07 -8.60 7.04
N GLU A 110 -27.91 -8.30 6.06
CA GLU A 110 -27.84 -8.94 4.74
C GLU A 110 -26.76 -8.24 3.91
N VAL A 111 -25.81 -9.01 3.38
CA VAL A 111 -24.62 -8.50 2.68
C VAL A 111 -24.49 -9.16 1.32
N LEU A 112 -24.34 -8.34 0.27
CA LEU A 112 -23.97 -8.79 -1.07
C LEU A 112 -22.49 -8.48 -1.33
N VAL A 113 -21.72 -9.49 -1.72
CA VAL A 113 -20.34 -9.33 -2.16
C VAL A 113 -20.28 -9.37 -3.68
N VAL A 114 -19.77 -8.29 -4.29
CA VAL A 114 -19.61 -8.18 -5.74
C VAL A 114 -18.15 -8.45 -6.11
N GLY A 115 -17.92 -9.55 -6.82
CA GLY A 115 -16.60 -10.01 -7.26
C GLY A 115 -16.15 -11.32 -6.58
N CYS A 116 -15.38 -12.14 -7.30
CA CYS A 116 -14.89 -13.45 -6.86
C CYS A 116 -13.35 -13.50 -6.69
N GLY A 117 -12.74 -12.36 -6.36
CA GLY A 117 -11.30 -12.24 -6.12
C GLY A 117 -10.91 -12.46 -4.65
N ASN A 118 -9.61 -12.45 -4.37
CA ASN A 118 -9.03 -12.68 -3.03
C ASN A 118 -9.11 -11.47 -2.07
N SER A 119 -10.07 -10.56 -2.25
CA SER A 119 -10.20 -9.36 -1.40
C SER A 119 -10.76 -9.67 -0.02
#